data_AF-A0A2V6NHK3-F1
#
_entry.id   AF-A0A2V6NHK3-F1
#
_cell.length_a   1.000
_cell.length_b   1.000
_cell.length_c   1.000
_cell.angle_alpha   90.00
_cell.angle_beta   90.00
_cell.angle_gamma   90.00
#
_symmetry.space_group_name_H-M   'P 1'
#
loop_
_entity.id
_entity.type
_entity.pdbx_description
1 polymer ?
#
loop_
_entity_poly.entity_id
_entity_poly.type
_entity_poly.pdbx_seq_one_letter_code
_entity_poly.pdbx_strand_id
1 'polypeptide(L)' 'MLVGIPGDADLSNLLRDFKRITAKIAKIRWQRNFFDHRLRHDESETEKFEYIRQNSVRAGLIRAADEWPYVRFGER' A
#
# COMPACT_ATOMS: atom_id res chain seq x y z
N MET A 1 1.33 0.66 0.38
CA MET A 1 1.15 -0.21 -0.80
C MET A 1 1.44 0.65 -2.02
N LEU A 2 2.16 0.11 -2.99
CA LEU A 2 2.37 0.74 -4.28
C LEU A 2 1.52 -0.02 -5.31
N VAL A 3 0.70 0.69 -6.09
CA VAL A 3 -0.21 0.09 -7.08
C VAL A 3 -0.20 0.90 -8.37
N GLY A 4 -0.14 0.20 -9.50
CA GLY A 4 -0.47 0.76 -10.81
C GLY A 4 -1.98 0.72 -11.03
N ILE A 5 -2.56 1.85 -11.43
CA ILE A 5 -4.00 1.98 -11.69
C ILE A 5 -4.16 2.64 -13.07
N PRO A 6 -5.07 2.15 -13.93
CA PRO A 6 -5.41 2.81 -15.19
C PRO A 6 -5.80 4.28 -14.98
N GLY A 7 -5.42 5.16 -15.90
CA GLY A 7 -5.62 6.61 -15.75
C GLY A 7 -7.10 7.05 -15.69
N ASP A 8 -8.00 6.21 -16.17
CA ASP A 8 -9.46 6.39 -16.19
C ASP A 8 -10.16 5.76 -14.98
N ALA A 9 -9.45 5.01 -14.13
CA ALA A 9 -10.03 4.36 -12.98
C ALA A 9 -10.10 5.29 -11.74
N ASP A 10 -11.20 5.17 -10.98
CA ASP A 10 -11.42 5.92 -9.74
C ASP A 10 -10.84 5.18 -8.52
N LEU A 11 -9.71 5.69 -8.01
CA LEU A 11 -9.03 5.18 -6.81
C LEU A 11 -9.96 5.13 -5.58
N SER A 12 -10.86 6.10 -5.43
CA SER A 12 -11.77 6.16 -4.28
C SER A 12 -12.78 5.03 -4.32
N ASN A 13 -13.31 4.71 -5.51
CA ASN A 13 -14.21 3.58 -5.70
C ASN A 13 -13.50 2.25 -5.43
N LEU A 14 -12.30 2.09 -5.96
CA LEU A 14 -11.47 0.89 -5.74
C LEU A 14 -11.18 0.67 -4.25
N LEU A 15 -10.72 1.69 -3.53
CA LEU A 15 -10.40 1.58 -2.11
C LEU A 15 -11.65 1.38 -1.24
N ARG A 16 -12.78 1.97 -1.62
CA ARG A 16 -14.07 1.72 -0.96
C ARG A 16 -14.44 0.24 -1.07
N ASP A 17 -14.33 -0.34 -2.26
CA ASP A 17 -14.68 -1.74 -2.49
C ASP A 17 -13.71 -2.70 -1.79
N PHE A 18 -12.40 -2.42 -1.85
CA PHE A 18 -11.39 -3.16 -1.11
C PHE A 18 -11.69 -3.18 0.40
N LYS A 19 -11.95 -2.02 1.01
CA LYS A 19 -12.29 -1.91 2.43
C LYS A 19 -13.60 -2.64 2.78
N ARG A 20 -14.63 -2.51 1.93
CA ARG A 20 -15.93 -3.18 2.10
C ARG A 20 -15.78 -4.70 2.10
N ILE A 21 -15.06 -5.25 1.11
CA ILE A 21 -14.87 -6.70 0.95
C ILE A 21 -14.06 -7.24 2.14
N THR A 22 -12.91 -6.63 2.44
CA THR A 22 -12.02 -7.09 3.51
C THR A 22 -12.65 -6.95 4.91
N ALA A 23 -13.48 -5.93 5.15
CA ALA A 23 -14.26 -5.83 6.38
C ALA A 23 -15.26 -7.00 6.53
N LYS A 24 -15.88 -7.43 5.43
CA LYS A 24 -16.85 -8.53 5.45
C LYS A 24 -16.18 -9.88 5.69
N ILE A 25 -15.11 -10.18 4.95
CA ILE A 25 -14.48 -11.51 4.93
C ILE A 25 -13.43 -11.69 6.03
N ALA A 26 -12.63 -10.66 6.31
CA ALA A 26 -11.52 -10.73 7.27
C ALA A 26 -11.79 -9.94 8.57
N LYS A 27 -13.01 -9.37 8.71
CA LYS A 27 -13.44 -8.61 9.89
C LYS A 27 -12.52 -7.44 10.27
N ILE A 28 -11.83 -6.88 9.27
CA ILE A 28 -10.94 -5.74 9.45
C ILE A 28 -11.75 -4.49 9.77
N ARG A 29 -11.42 -3.81 10.87
CA ARG A 29 -11.96 -2.49 11.20
C ARG A 29 -11.10 -1.41 10.56
N TRP A 30 -11.58 -0.87 9.45
CA TRP A 30 -10.86 0.18 8.73
C TRP A 30 -11.08 1.57 9.32
N GLN A 31 -10.01 2.37 9.34
CA GLN A 31 -10.13 3.81 9.52
C GLN A 31 -10.92 4.46 8.38
N ARG A 32 -11.66 5.52 8.71
CA ARG A 32 -12.35 6.38 7.74
C ARG A 32 -11.31 7.08 6.85
N ASN A 33 -11.65 7.30 5.58
CA ASN A 33 -10.77 7.90 4.55
C ASN A 33 -9.48 7.10 4.31
N PHE A 34 -8.65 7.56 3.38
CA PHE A 34 -7.36 6.97 3.08
C PHE A 34 -6.37 8.09 2.73
N PHE A 35 -5.08 7.77 2.79
CA PHE A 35 -4.02 8.62 2.29
C PHE A 35 -3.52 8.03 0.98
N ASP A 36 -3.43 8.86 -0.05
CA ASP A 36 -2.82 8.53 -1.32
C ASP A 36 -1.76 9.56 -1.71
N HIS A 37 -0.77 9.08 -2.45
CA HIS A 37 0.28 9.92 -3.02
C HIS A 37 0.59 9.40 -4.42
N ARG A 38 0.49 10.29 -5.41
CA ARG A 38 0.75 9.96 -6.82
C ARG A 38 2.22 10.18 -7.14
N LEU A 39 2.87 9.15 -7.69
CA LEU A 39 4.22 9.28 -8.23
C LEU A 39 4.20 10.18 -9.45
N ARG A 40 5.10 11.16 -9.47
CA ARG A 40 5.34 12.04 -10.61
C ARG A 40 6.59 11.58 -11.34
N HIS A 41 6.81 12.08 -12.55
CA HIS A 41 7.85 11.60 -13.48
C HIS A 41 9.28 11.57 -12.90
N ASP A 42 9.56 12.40 -11.90
CA ASP A 42 10.87 12.54 -11.25
C ASP A 42 11.07 11.63 -10.03
N GLU A 43 10.01 11.06 -9.46
CA GLU A 43 10.12 10.13 -8.34
C GLU A 43 10.29 8.69 -8.84
N SER A 44 11.39 8.03 -8.48
CA SER A 44 11.59 6.64 -8.88
C SER A 44 10.67 5.71 -8.08
N GLU A 45 10.03 4.78 -8.79
CA GLU A 45 9.20 3.72 -8.20
C GLU A 45 9.98 2.94 -7.12
N THR A 46 11.27 2.69 -7.40
CA THR A 46 12.21 2.00 -6.52
C THR A 46 12.41 2.73 -5.20
N GLU A 47 12.61 4.05 -5.20
CA GLU A 47 12.78 4.82 -3.95
C GLU A 47 11.54 4.75 -3.06
N LYS A 48 10.36 4.79 -3.67
CA LYS A 48 9.09 4.74 -2.92
C LYS A 48 8.80 3.34 -2.41
N PHE A 49 9.16 2.33 -3.19
CA PHE A 49 9.12 0.95 -2.75
C PHE A 49 10.03 0.73 -1.54
N GLU A 50 11.28 1.20 -1.59
CA GLU A 50 12.21 1.11 -0.47
C GLU A 50 11.72 1.91 0.75
N TYR A 51 11.13 3.09 0.55
CA TYR A 51 10.48 3.83 1.64
C TYR A 51 9.39 2.98 2.33
N ILE A 52 8.54 2.30 1.56
CA ILE A 52 7.48 1.45 2.10
C ILE A 52 8.07 0.28 2.89
N ARG A 53 9.14 -0.36 2.41
CA ARG A 53 9.83 -1.46 3.10
C ARG A 53 10.40 -1.03 4.46
N GLN A 54 10.93 0.20 4.54
CA GLN A 54 11.51 0.73 5.77
C GLN A 54 10.46 1.13 6.82
N ASN A 55 9.16 1.21 6.48
CA ASN A 55 8.14 1.64 7.43
C ASN A 55 8.02 0.73 8.65
N SER A 56 8.16 -0.59 8.47
CA SER A 56 8.07 -1.55 9.58
C SER A 56 9.22 -1.39 10.57
N VAL A 57 10.42 -1.04 10.09
CA VAL A 57 11.58 -0.70 10.93
C VAL A 57 11.34 0.61 11.68
N ARG A 58 10.87 1.66 10.98
CA ARG A 58 10.55 2.97 11.58
C ARG A 58 9.44 2.89 12.63
N ALA A 59 8.49 1.97 12.46
CA ALA A 59 7.44 1.68 13.42
C ALA A 59 7.92 0.79 14.59
N GLY A 60 9.17 0.31 14.58
CA GLY A 60 9.74 -0.54 15.62
C GLY A 60 9.20 -1.98 15.64
N LEU A 61 8.60 -2.45 14.56
CA LEU A 61 8.00 -3.79 14.48
C LEU A 61 9.02 -4.88 14.18
N ILE A 62 10.12 -4.51 13.52
CA ILE A 62 11.24 -5.38 13.12
C ILE A 62 12.54 -4.59 13.17
N ARG A 63 13.69 -5.29 13.14
CA ARG A 63 15.01 -4.64 13.21
C ARG A 63 15.59 -4.35 11.83
N ALA A 64 15.26 -5.16 10.83
CA ALA A 64 15.69 -4.98 9.45
C ALA A 64 14.53 -5.17 8.47
N ALA A 65 14.53 -4.45 7.35
CA ALA A 65 13.38 -4.38 6.43
C ALA A 65 13.09 -5.70 5.70
N ASP A 66 14.07 -6.59 5.61
CA ASP A 66 13.98 -7.95 5.07
C ASP A 66 13.35 -8.95 6.05
N GLU A 67 13.24 -8.62 7.34
CA GLU A 67 12.54 -9.45 8.33
C GLU A 67 11.02 -9.37 8.22
N TRP A 68 10.46 -8.44 7.43
CA TRP A 68 9.01 -8.26 7.33
C TRP A 68 8.37 -9.39 6.51
N PRO A 69 7.53 -10.26 7.10
CA PRO A 69 6.98 -11.42 6.38
C PRO A 69 5.83 -11.04 5.44
N TYR A 70 5.27 -9.83 5.59
CA TYR A 70 4.09 -9.38 4.84
C TYR A 70 4.47 -8.50 3.63
N VAL A 71 5.48 -8.92 2.88
CA VAL A 71 5.87 -8.32 1.61
C VAL A 71 5.35 -9.19 0.47
N ARG A 72 4.67 -8.59 -0.50
CA ARG A 72 4.23 -9.26 -1.72
C ARG A 72 4.57 -8.39 -2.93
N PHE A 73 5.16 -9.01 -3.94
CA PHE A 73 5.45 -8.40 -5.23
C PHE A 73 4.31 -8.74 -6.21
N GLY A 74 3.92 -7.77 -7.03
CA GLY A 74 3.02 -8.02 -8.15
C GLY A 74 3.76 -8.74 -9.28
N GLU A 75 3.07 -9.62 -10.00
CA GLU A 75 3.54 -10.06 -11.30
C GLU A 75 3.38 -8.90 -12.29
N ARG A 76 4.40 -8.69 -13.13
CA ARG A 76 4.51 -7.56 -14.05
C ARG A 76 3.60 -7.73 -15.26
#